data_AF-A0A066TNQ0-F1
#
_entry.id   AF-A0A066TNQ0-F1
#
_cell.length_a   1.000
_cell.length_b   1.000
_cell.length_c   1.000
_cell.angle_alpha   90.00
_cell.angle_beta   90.00
_cell.angle_gamma   90.00
#
_symmetry.space_group_name_H-M   'P 1'
#
loop_
_entity.id
_entity.type
_entity.pdbx_description
1 polymer ?
#
loop_
_entity_poly.entity_id
_entity_poly.type
_entity_poly.pdbx_seq_one_letter_code
_entity_poly.pdbx_strand_id
1 'polypeptide(L)'
;MAVVTHRATTAFAALALLLAAYRGFRMPGDWAATLEAVSVTDGFHRRFLVGTLLHPLALATGYAYWVFAAAAFAVLLALLAVLATAFFRARHPAHRLVVAGWLLLPSGGFLFHEVGYFDQALYLLLFVALWQLPRRPAVASGLMTAAVFAHEIAALTVLPVFAVVLLRRFSVRITAKLLVTPVAAELGVLALPASSPGAADRLRTAMAGADFTPRADALALFERSQSESWRLYSITEVLLLIAPILVVVVTGFLLQRRDVLAAAAVAAPALLAFAGWDWARWGFLLVTNFAVVLLLGPARDLRPLPLAVAAVLLASLPLPYFDAQHPRELNWRVVSTFADQAFSTPRGKRTVNTAPPSLCTASDPPCATTFSRAIARPSPLPSVA
;
A
#
# COMPACT_ATOMS: atom_id res chain seq x y z
N MET A 1 12.10 -33.68 -5.91
CA MET A 1 11.83 -32.53 -5.01
C MET A 1 11.67 -33.07 -3.61
N ALA A 2 12.55 -32.70 -2.68
CA ALA A 2 12.43 -33.09 -1.28
C ALA A 2 11.07 -32.64 -0.72
N VAL A 3 10.41 -33.50 0.06
CA VAL A 3 9.17 -33.16 0.76
C VAL A 3 9.51 -32.09 1.79
N VAL A 4 9.38 -30.82 1.43
CA VAL A 4 9.49 -29.73 2.41
C VAL A 4 8.38 -29.93 3.42
N THR A 5 8.77 -30.22 4.65
CA THR A 5 7.79 -30.49 5.72
C THR A 5 6.97 -29.24 6.02
N HIS A 6 5.73 -29.43 6.44
CA HIS A 6 4.84 -28.35 6.88
C HIS A 6 5.52 -27.45 7.94
N ARG A 7 6.33 -28.05 8.81
CA ARG A 7 7.07 -27.33 9.86
C ARG A 7 8.11 -26.38 9.27
N ALA A 8 8.90 -26.84 8.30
CA ALA A 8 9.92 -26.00 7.65
C ALA A 8 9.30 -24.79 6.92
N THR A 9 8.21 -25.00 6.17
CA THR A 9 7.52 -23.88 5.49
C THR A 9 6.91 -22.88 6.49
N THR A 10 6.40 -23.35 7.63
CA THR A 10 5.83 -22.48 8.66
C THR A 10 6.93 -21.66 9.36
N ALA A 11 8.04 -22.29 9.73
CA ALA A 11 9.19 -21.60 10.31
C ALA A 11 9.76 -20.55 9.35
N PHE A 12 9.86 -20.89 8.05
CA PHE A 12 10.28 -19.95 7.02
C PHE A 12 9.35 -18.75 6.88
N ALA A 13 8.02 -18.97 6.87
CA ALA A 13 7.05 -17.88 6.79
C ALA A 13 7.08 -16.99 8.04
N ALA A 14 7.26 -17.57 9.23
CA ALA A 14 7.42 -16.80 10.46
C ALA A 14 8.69 -15.93 10.42
N LEU A 15 9.81 -16.49 9.96
CA LEU A 15 11.05 -15.73 9.77
C LEU A 15 10.88 -14.61 8.74
N ALA A 16 10.23 -14.89 7.61
CA ALA A 16 9.93 -13.89 6.58
C ALA A 16 9.06 -12.75 7.13
N LEU A 17 8.06 -13.07 7.95
CA LEU A 17 7.21 -12.08 8.61
C LEU A 17 7.99 -11.21 9.60
N LEU A 18 8.84 -11.81 10.43
CA LEU A 18 9.68 -11.08 11.37
C LEU A 18 10.67 -10.17 10.64
N LEU A 19 11.22 -10.64 9.52
CA LEU A 19 12.13 -9.85 8.68
C LEU A 19 11.42 -8.68 8.01
N ALA A 20 10.22 -8.91 7.48
CA ALA A 20 9.36 -7.87 6.93
C ALA A 20 9.05 -6.80 7.99
N ALA A 21 8.64 -7.23 9.19
CA ALA A 21 8.40 -6.35 10.31
C ALA A 21 9.64 -5.54 10.68
N TYR A 22 10.80 -6.19 10.84
CA TYR A 22 12.06 -5.50 11.14
C TYR A 22 12.40 -4.43 10.09
N ARG A 23 12.23 -4.74 8.81
CA ARG A 23 12.57 -3.83 7.71
C ARG A 23 11.68 -2.61 7.62
N GLY A 24 10.39 -2.76 7.93
CA GLY A 24 9.39 -1.72 7.66
C GLY A 24 8.73 -1.09 8.87
N PHE A 25 8.74 -1.73 10.03
CA PHE A 25 7.91 -1.33 11.16
C PHE A 25 8.19 0.10 11.60
N ARG A 26 7.11 0.88 11.67
CA ARG A 26 7.07 2.23 12.22
C ARG A 26 5.70 2.55 12.80
N MET A 27 5.67 3.58 13.63
CA MET A 27 4.41 4.20 14.03
C MET A 27 3.84 4.98 12.84
N PRO A 28 2.49 5.08 12.72
CA PRO A 28 1.86 5.98 11.77
C PRO A 28 2.37 7.40 11.97
N GLY A 29 2.87 8.04 10.91
CA GLY A 29 3.35 9.41 11.02
C GLY A 29 2.19 10.40 11.12
N ASP A 30 2.49 11.63 11.52
CA ASP A 30 1.53 12.74 11.57
C ASP A 30 0.82 12.96 10.23
N TRP A 31 1.48 12.64 9.12
CA TRP A 31 0.88 12.70 7.78
C TRP A 31 -0.29 11.71 7.64
N ALA A 32 -0.10 10.47 8.09
CA ALA A 32 -1.14 9.44 8.06
C ALA A 32 -2.29 9.79 9.01
N ALA A 33 -1.99 10.21 10.24
CA ALA A 33 -3.00 10.68 11.19
C ALA A 33 -3.80 11.88 10.64
N THR A 34 -3.14 12.81 9.96
CA THR A 34 -3.81 13.95 9.31
C THR A 34 -4.77 13.48 8.21
N LEU A 35 -4.39 12.50 7.39
CA LEU A 35 -5.29 11.92 6.40
C LEU A 35 -6.47 11.19 7.03
N GLU A 36 -6.22 10.40 8.09
CA GLU A 36 -7.26 9.67 8.80
C GLU A 36 -8.20 10.58 9.61
N ALA A 37 -7.85 11.86 9.83
CA ALA A 37 -8.74 12.85 10.43
C ALA A 37 -9.74 13.45 9.44
N VAL A 38 -9.54 13.27 8.12
CA VAL A 38 -10.36 13.89 7.08
C VAL A 38 -11.72 13.21 6.96
N SER A 39 -12.80 13.97 7.21
CA SER A 39 -14.18 13.48 7.14
C SER A 39 -15.06 14.26 6.16
N VAL A 40 -16.13 13.60 5.70
CA VAL A 40 -17.20 14.24 4.94
C VAL A 40 -17.93 15.32 5.75
N THR A 41 -17.99 15.19 7.08
CA THR A 41 -18.58 16.20 7.97
C THR A 41 -17.80 17.51 7.96
N ASP A 42 -16.49 17.45 7.72
CA ASP A 42 -15.61 18.62 7.65
C ASP A 42 -15.60 19.27 6.25
N GLY A 43 -16.33 18.68 5.30
CA GLY A 43 -16.47 19.17 3.92
C GLY A 43 -15.45 18.59 2.95
N PHE A 44 -14.93 17.39 3.23
CA PHE A 44 -14.06 16.63 2.34
C PHE A 44 -14.82 15.47 1.69
N HIS A 45 -14.81 15.41 0.37
CA HIS A 45 -15.59 14.42 -0.39
C HIS A 45 -14.72 13.42 -1.16
N ARG A 46 -13.40 13.41 -0.93
CA ARG A 46 -12.47 12.37 -1.38
C ARG A 46 -11.78 11.75 -0.18
N ARG A 47 -11.46 10.45 -0.25
CA ARG A 47 -10.76 9.68 0.79
C ARG A 47 -11.33 9.83 2.21
N PHE A 48 -12.63 10.09 2.27
CA PHE A 48 -13.28 10.49 3.51
C PHE A 48 -13.75 9.29 4.33
N LEU A 49 -13.81 8.08 3.75
CA LEU A 49 -14.47 6.96 4.43
C LEU A 49 -13.82 6.65 5.78
N VAL A 50 -12.49 6.49 5.81
CA VAL A 50 -11.77 6.15 7.04
C VAL A 50 -11.96 7.24 8.08
N GLY A 51 -11.70 8.51 7.73
CA GLY A 51 -11.85 9.58 8.70
C GLY A 51 -13.29 9.83 9.12
N THR A 52 -14.28 9.58 8.27
CA THR A 52 -15.70 9.64 8.65
C THR A 52 -16.09 8.56 9.66
N LEU A 53 -15.54 7.35 9.54
CA LEU A 53 -15.76 6.30 10.53
C LEU A 53 -15.08 6.62 11.87
N LEU A 54 -13.92 7.28 11.83
CA LEU A 54 -13.16 7.66 13.03
C LEU A 54 -13.63 8.98 13.65
N HIS A 55 -14.32 9.83 12.90
CA HIS A 55 -14.69 11.20 13.30
C HIS A 55 -15.39 11.28 14.66
N PRO A 56 -16.36 10.41 15.01
CA PRO A 56 -16.99 10.47 16.34
C PRO A 56 -16.01 10.24 17.48
N LEU A 57 -15.06 9.31 17.32
CA LEU A 57 -14.02 9.04 18.31
C LEU A 57 -12.98 10.17 18.34
N ALA A 58 -12.63 10.73 17.18
CA ALA A 58 -11.75 11.87 17.08
C ALA A 58 -12.32 13.07 17.85
N LEU A 59 -13.58 13.45 17.61
CA LEU A 59 -14.22 14.53 18.35
C LEU A 59 -14.29 14.27 19.86
N ALA A 60 -14.68 13.05 20.27
CA ALA A 60 -14.80 12.69 21.68
C ALA A 60 -13.46 12.71 22.44
N THR A 61 -12.34 12.60 21.72
CA THR A 61 -10.98 12.56 22.30
C THR A 61 -10.16 13.81 22.00
N GLY A 62 -10.72 14.82 21.32
CA GLY A 62 -9.99 16.01 20.91
C GLY A 62 -8.91 15.72 19.84
N TYR A 63 -9.20 14.81 18.92
CA TYR A 63 -8.30 14.34 17.86
C TYR A 63 -7.01 13.72 18.42
N ALA A 64 -7.11 12.89 19.46
CA ALA A 64 -5.94 12.24 20.02
C ALA A 64 -5.30 11.25 19.03
N TYR A 65 -3.99 11.36 18.83
CA TYR A 65 -3.15 10.57 17.93
C TYR A 65 -3.35 9.07 18.11
N TRP A 66 -3.53 8.61 19.35
CA TRP A 66 -3.69 7.19 19.64
C TRP A 66 -4.93 6.59 18.98
N VAL A 67 -5.99 7.37 18.69
CA VAL A 67 -7.19 6.89 18.00
C VAL A 67 -6.83 6.44 16.59
N PHE A 68 -6.14 7.32 15.85
CA PHE A 68 -5.66 7.06 14.49
C PHE A 68 -4.63 5.93 14.48
N ALA A 69 -3.66 5.98 15.40
CA ALA A 69 -2.66 4.92 15.51
C ALA A 69 -3.28 3.54 15.81
N ALA A 70 -4.25 3.46 16.72
CA ALA A 70 -4.96 2.23 17.04
C ALA A 70 -5.76 1.70 15.85
N ALA A 71 -6.46 2.58 15.13
CA ALA A 71 -7.20 2.20 13.92
C ALA A 71 -6.26 1.65 12.84
N ALA A 72 -5.15 2.34 12.57
CA ALA A 72 -4.13 1.93 11.62
C ALA A 72 -3.51 0.56 11.97
N PHE A 73 -3.16 0.33 13.23
CA PHE A 73 -2.67 -0.98 13.68
C PHE A 73 -3.74 -2.06 13.64
N ALA A 74 -5.02 -1.74 13.89
CA ALA A 74 -6.12 -2.69 13.74
C ALA A 74 -6.27 -3.15 12.28
N VAL A 75 -6.14 -2.24 11.31
CA VAL A 75 -6.12 -2.58 9.88
C VAL A 75 -4.93 -3.48 9.55
N LEU A 76 -3.71 -3.14 10.01
CA LEU A 76 -2.53 -3.98 9.81
C LEU A 76 -2.73 -5.38 10.41
N LEU A 77 -3.20 -5.48 11.66
CA LEU A 77 -3.45 -6.77 12.32
C LEU A 77 -4.47 -7.61 11.56
N ALA A 78 -5.53 -6.99 11.04
CA ALA A 78 -6.52 -7.66 10.20
C ALA A 78 -5.90 -8.19 8.90
N LEU A 79 -5.03 -7.42 8.23
CA LEU A 79 -4.30 -7.88 7.05
C LEU A 79 -3.33 -9.02 7.38
N LEU A 80 -2.61 -8.94 8.49
CA LEU A 80 -1.74 -10.03 8.96
C LEU A 80 -2.55 -11.30 9.23
N ALA A 81 -3.75 -11.17 9.81
CA ALA A 81 -4.67 -12.30 9.99
C ALA A 81 -5.15 -12.87 8.64
N VAL A 82 -5.42 -12.03 7.64
CA VAL A 82 -5.73 -12.48 6.27
C VAL A 82 -4.55 -13.24 5.66
N LEU A 83 -3.31 -12.72 5.76
CA LEU A 83 -2.11 -13.38 5.25
C LEU A 83 -1.86 -14.72 5.95
N ALA A 84 -1.97 -14.76 7.27
CA ALA A 84 -1.86 -15.99 8.05
C ALA A 84 -2.93 -17.01 7.62
N THR A 85 -4.18 -16.55 7.46
CA THR A 85 -5.28 -17.40 7.00
C THR A 85 -5.02 -17.93 5.59
N ALA A 86 -4.57 -17.10 4.66
CA ALA A 86 -4.23 -17.50 3.30
C ALA A 86 -3.09 -18.53 3.30
N PHE A 87 -2.07 -18.34 4.14
CA PHE A 87 -0.95 -19.27 4.29
C PHE A 87 -1.40 -20.62 4.87
N PHE A 88 -2.10 -20.64 6.00
CA PHE A 88 -2.48 -21.89 6.67
C PHE A 88 -3.60 -22.64 5.93
N ARG A 89 -4.52 -21.94 5.27
CA ARG A 89 -5.57 -22.58 4.46
C ARG A 89 -5.09 -23.00 3.06
N ALA A 90 -3.93 -22.55 2.62
CA ALA A 90 -3.36 -22.99 1.35
C ALA A 90 -3.07 -24.50 1.39
N ARG A 91 -3.78 -25.25 0.53
CA ARG A 91 -3.60 -26.70 0.35
C ARG A 91 -2.28 -27.03 -0.36
N HIS A 92 -1.82 -26.15 -1.23
CA HIS A 92 -0.61 -26.37 -2.02
C HIS A 92 0.57 -25.57 -1.47
N PRO A 93 1.79 -26.16 -1.40
CA PRO A 93 2.97 -25.49 -0.89
C PRO A 93 3.36 -24.26 -1.72
N ALA A 94 3.07 -24.25 -3.03
CA ALA A 94 3.37 -23.12 -3.90
C ALA A 94 2.68 -21.81 -3.44
N HIS A 95 1.42 -21.85 -3.00
CA HIS A 95 0.74 -20.67 -2.46
C HIS A 95 1.38 -20.17 -1.17
N ARG A 96 1.81 -21.09 -0.30
CA ARG A 96 2.52 -20.75 0.94
C ARG A 96 3.85 -20.06 0.64
N LEU A 97 4.56 -20.54 -0.37
CA LEU A 97 5.80 -19.93 -0.86
C LEU A 97 5.55 -18.57 -1.52
N VAL A 98 4.42 -18.34 -2.18
CA VAL A 98 4.06 -17.00 -2.68
C VAL A 98 3.89 -16.02 -1.52
N VAL A 99 3.17 -16.40 -0.45
CA VAL A 99 3.02 -15.54 0.75
C VAL A 99 4.37 -15.26 1.40
N ALA A 100 5.15 -16.31 1.69
CA ALA A 100 6.45 -16.15 2.33
C ALA A 100 7.46 -15.38 1.45
N GLY A 101 7.45 -15.64 0.14
CA GLY A 101 8.28 -14.94 -0.84
C GLY A 101 7.93 -13.46 -0.91
N TRP A 102 6.63 -13.11 -0.99
CA TRP A 102 6.19 -11.72 -0.98
C TRP A 102 6.59 -10.97 0.29
N LEU A 103 6.57 -11.64 1.46
CA LEU A 103 7.06 -11.06 2.73
C LEU A 103 8.58 -10.79 2.71
N LEU A 104 9.36 -11.59 1.98
CA LEU A 104 10.81 -11.39 1.86
C LEU A 104 11.20 -10.28 0.88
N LEU A 105 10.32 -9.94 -0.07
CA LEU A 105 10.51 -8.83 -0.98
C LEU A 105 10.39 -7.48 -0.24
N PRO A 106 10.88 -6.37 -0.84
CA PRO A 106 10.67 -5.03 -0.29
C PRO A 106 9.20 -4.72 0.03
N SER A 107 8.24 -5.29 -0.71
CA SER A 107 6.79 -5.18 -0.45
C SER A 107 6.35 -5.73 0.90
N GLY A 108 7.03 -6.75 1.43
CA GLY A 108 6.77 -7.25 2.78
C GLY A 108 7.11 -6.21 3.83
N GLY A 109 8.27 -5.56 3.73
CA GLY A 109 8.61 -4.42 4.58
C GLY A 109 7.65 -3.25 4.38
N PHE A 110 7.26 -2.98 3.14
CA PHE A 110 6.30 -1.93 2.82
C PHE A 110 4.97 -2.08 3.57
N LEU A 111 4.45 -3.31 3.74
CA LEU A 111 3.27 -3.56 4.56
C LEU A 111 3.39 -2.98 5.97
N PHE A 112 4.56 -3.08 6.60
CA PHE A 112 4.80 -2.54 7.95
C PHE A 112 5.21 -1.07 7.94
N HIS A 113 5.61 -0.55 6.79
CA HIS A 113 5.89 0.87 6.60
C HIS A 113 4.59 1.65 6.35
N GLU A 114 3.60 1.07 5.70
CA GLU A 114 2.33 1.72 5.36
C GLU A 114 1.29 1.75 6.50
N VAL A 115 1.69 1.60 7.77
CA VAL A 115 0.73 1.70 8.88
C VAL A 115 0.10 3.10 8.88
N GLY A 116 -1.22 3.13 8.70
CA GLY A 116 -2.02 4.37 8.61
C GLY A 116 -2.26 4.88 7.19
N TYR A 117 -1.77 4.17 6.18
CA TYR A 117 -2.02 4.49 4.78
C TYR A 117 -3.25 3.74 4.27
N PHE A 118 -4.03 4.38 3.41
CA PHE A 118 -5.30 3.83 2.95
C PHE A 118 -5.15 2.60 2.06
N ASP A 119 -3.98 2.31 1.48
CA ASP A 119 -3.71 1.09 0.70
C ASP A 119 -4.05 -0.18 1.47
N GLN A 120 -3.66 -0.21 2.75
CA GLN A 120 -3.97 -1.31 3.64
C GLN A 120 -5.48 -1.51 3.79
N ALA A 121 -6.22 -0.41 3.94
CA ALA A 121 -7.68 -0.46 4.00
C ALA A 121 -8.29 -0.94 2.68
N LEU A 122 -7.74 -0.56 1.52
CA LEU A 122 -8.20 -1.05 0.21
C LEU A 122 -8.07 -2.57 0.09
N TYR A 123 -6.90 -3.12 0.39
CA TYR A 123 -6.68 -4.56 0.32
C TYR A 123 -7.50 -5.31 1.37
N LEU A 124 -7.68 -4.75 2.57
CA LEU A 124 -8.56 -5.35 3.57
C LEU A 124 -10.01 -5.43 3.06
N LEU A 125 -10.52 -4.34 2.49
CA LEU A 125 -11.85 -4.30 1.87
C LEU A 125 -11.97 -5.29 0.70
N LEU A 126 -10.94 -5.42 -0.13
CA LEU A 126 -10.89 -6.44 -1.19
C LEU A 126 -11.01 -7.84 -0.59
N PHE A 127 -10.21 -8.20 0.40
CA PHE A 127 -10.23 -9.56 0.96
C PHE A 127 -11.56 -9.87 1.67
N VAL A 128 -12.15 -8.91 2.38
CA VAL A 128 -13.49 -9.07 2.96
C VAL A 128 -14.55 -9.19 1.86
N ALA A 129 -14.45 -8.41 0.77
CA ALA A 129 -15.35 -8.54 -0.38
C ALA A 129 -15.24 -9.93 -1.02
N LEU A 130 -14.03 -10.44 -1.25
CA LEU A 130 -13.79 -11.77 -1.80
C LEU A 130 -14.29 -12.89 -0.87
N TRP A 131 -14.19 -12.72 0.45
CA TRP A 131 -14.79 -13.64 1.42
C TRP A 131 -16.31 -13.68 1.28
N GLN A 132 -16.94 -12.51 1.15
CA GLN A 132 -18.40 -12.39 1.10
C GLN A 132 -18.99 -12.77 -0.26
N LEU A 133 -18.21 -12.66 -1.33
CA LEU A 133 -18.64 -12.87 -2.70
C LEU A 133 -19.44 -14.18 -2.95
N PRO A 134 -19.08 -15.34 -2.38
CA PRO A 134 -19.84 -16.57 -2.56
C PRO A 134 -21.25 -16.56 -1.97
N ARG A 135 -21.49 -15.74 -0.95
CA ARG A 135 -22.72 -15.75 -0.15
C ARG A 135 -23.58 -14.51 -0.38
N ARG A 136 -22.93 -13.36 -0.53
CA ARG A 136 -23.55 -12.03 -0.57
C ARG A 136 -22.83 -11.15 -1.60
N PRO A 137 -23.00 -11.40 -2.91
CA PRO A 137 -22.28 -10.67 -3.95
C PRO A 137 -22.59 -9.16 -3.96
N ALA A 138 -23.81 -8.76 -3.59
CA ALA A 138 -24.16 -7.35 -3.42
C ALA A 138 -23.35 -6.67 -2.30
N VAL A 139 -23.13 -7.36 -1.17
CA VAL A 139 -22.27 -6.85 -0.08
C VAL A 139 -20.82 -6.73 -0.54
N ALA A 140 -20.32 -7.70 -1.31
CA ALA A 140 -18.98 -7.63 -1.89
C ALA A 140 -18.82 -6.42 -2.83
N SER A 141 -19.83 -6.15 -3.68
CA SER A 141 -19.87 -4.95 -4.52
C SER A 141 -19.89 -3.66 -3.68
N GLY A 142 -20.73 -3.60 -2.64
CA GLY A 142 -20.78 -2.46 -1.73
C GLY A 142 -19.48 -2.20 -0.98
N LEU A 143 -18.75 -3.25 -0.57
CA LEU A 143 -17.41 -3.12 0.01
C LEU A 143 -16.39 -2.55 -0.99
N MET A 144 -16.54 -2.85 -2.27
CA MET A 144 -15.69 -2.28 -3.31
C MET A 144 -16.05 -0.84 -3.64
N THR A 145 -17.33 -0.46 -3.52
CA THR A 145 -17.74 0.95 -3.49
C THR A 145 -17.15 1.67 -2.27
N ALA A 146 -17.12 1.03 -1.10
CA ALA A 146 -16.48 1.59 0.08
C ALA A 146 -14.96 1.79 -0.13
N ALA A 147 -14.29 0.86 -0.83
CA ALA A 147 -12.87 1.00 -1.16
C ALA A 147 -12.59 2.25 -2.00
N VAL A 148 -13.44 2.56 -2.98
CA VAL A 148 -13.38 3.81 -3.76
C VAL A 148 -13.46 5.05 -2.86
N PHE A 149 -14.36 5.07 -1.88
CA PHE A 149 -14.48 6.19 -0.94
C PHE A 149 -13.36 6.26 0.10
N ALA A 150 -12.68 5.14 0.37
CA ALA A 150 -11.44 5.14 1.16
C ALA A 150 -10.29 5.75 0.34
N HIS A 151 -10.14 5.35 -0.92
CA HIS A 151 -9.12 5.89 -1.81
C HIS A 151 -9.41 5.56 -3.28
N GLU A 152 -9.41 6.59 -4.13
CA GLU A 152 -9.68 6.52 -5.58
C GLU A 152 -8.69 5.64 -6.37
N ILE A 153 -7.50 5.36 -5.82
CA ILE A 153 -6.58 4.40 -6.47
C ILE A 153 -7.14 2.97 -6.48
N ALA A 154 -8.25 2.71 -5.78
CA ALA A 154 -9.00 1.46 -5.85
C ALA A 154 -9.30 1.05 -7.30
N ALA A 155 -9.56 2.02 -8.19
CA ALA A 155 -9.78 1.84 -9.63
C ALA A 155 -8.68 1.06 -10.34
N LEU A 156 -7.43 1.26 -9.91
CA LEU A 156 -6.24 0.72 -10.56
C LEU A 156 -5.52 -0.33 -9.72
N THR A 157 -6.06 -0.65 -8.53
CA THR A 157 -5.45 -1.60 -7.59
C THR A 157 -6.39 -2.78 -7.34
N VAL A 158 -7.41 -2.60 -6.52
CA VAL A 158 -8.27 -3.68 -6.03
C VAL A 158 -9.47 -3.97 -6.94
N LEU A 159 -10.02 -2.97 -7.64
CA LEU A 159 -11.15 -3.18 -8.56
C LEU A 159 -10.82 -4.08 -9.75
N PRO A 160 -9.65 -3.95 -10.42
CA PRO A 160 -9.26 -4.88 -11.49
C PRO A 160 -9.14 -6.33 -11.01
N VAL A 161 -8.58 -6.53 -9.80
CA VAL A 161 -8.47 -7.87 -9.19
C VAL A 161 -9.85 -8.43 -8.89
N PHE A 162 -10.74 -7.63 -8.31
CA PHE A 162 -12.13 -8.01 -8.04
C PHE A 162 -12.89 -8.37 -9.33
N ALA A 163 -12.74 -7.57 -10.38
CA ALA A 163 -13.36 -7.81 -11.68
C ALA A 163 -12.91 -9.15 -12.31
N VAL A 164 -11.62 -9.47 -12.23
CA VAL A 164 -11.10 -10.78 -12.70
C VAL A 164 -11.75 -11.94 -11.93
N VAL A 165 -11.90 -11.82 -10.61
CA VAL A 165 -12.56 -12.87 -9.81
C VAL A 165 -14.04 -12.98 -10.18
N LEU A 166 -14.74 -11.87 -10.41
CA LEU A 166 -16.13 -11.88 -10.87
C LEU A 166 -16.28 -12.57 -12.22
N LEU A 167 -15.45 -12.22 -13.21
CA LEU A 167 -15.48 -12.82 -14.55
C LEU A 167 -15.20 -14.33 -14.54
N ARG A 168 -14.38 -14.81 -13.59
CA ARG A 168 -14.12 -16.25 -13.42
C ARG A 168 -15.28 -17.00 -12.77
N ARG A 169 -16.16 -16.30 -12.05
CA ARG A 169 -17.21 -16.90 -11.22
C ARG A 169 -18.62 -16.74 -11.79
N PHE A 170 -18.87 -15.64 -12.50
CA PHE A 170 -20.20 -15.25 -12.95
C PHE A 170 -20.19 -14.95 -14.45
N SER A 171 -21.38 -14.92 -15.06
CA SER A 171 -21.53 -14.45 -16.44
C SER A 171 -21.20 -12.96 -16.56
N VAL A 172 -20.78 -12.52 -17.75
CA VAL A 172 -20.44 -11.12 -18.03
C VAL A 172 -21.56 -10.16 -17.61
N ARG A 173 -22.83 -10.54 -17.81
CA ARG A 173 -23.99 -9.72 -17.40
C ARG A 173 -24.07 -9.51 -15.89
N ILE A 174 -23.84 -10.56 -15.08
CA ILE A 174 -23.85 -10.46 -13.62
C ILE A 174 -22.64 -9.66 -13.16
N THR A 175 -21.47 -9.91 -13.75
CA THR A 175 -20.25 -9.15 -13.46
C THR A 175 -20.44 -7.65 -13.73
N ALA A 176 -21.01 -7.27 -14.87
CA ALA A 176 -21.32 -5.89 -15.18
C ALA A 176 -22.26 -5.25 -14.13
N LYS A 177 -23.32 -5.96 -13.72
CA LYS A 177 -24.22 -5.49 -12.65
C LYS A 177 -23.51 -5.30 -11.31
N LEU A 178 -22.59 -6.19 -10.94
CA LEU A 178 -21.85 -6.10 -9.68
C LEU A 178 -20.75 -5.04 -9.71
N LEU A 179 -20.24 -4.68 -10.89
CA LEU A 179 -19.23 -3.64 -11.06
C LEU A 179 -19.83 -2.25 -11.27
N VAL A 180 -21.09 -2.13 -11.69
CA VAL A 180 -21.69 -0.83 -12.03
C VAL A 180 -21.62 0.15 -10.86
N THR A 181 -21.91 -0.29 -9.63
CA THR A 181 -21.92 0.57 -8.44
C THR A 181 -20.52 1.07 -8.07
N PRO A 182 -19.49 0.23 -7.89
CA PRO A 182 -18.14 0.73 -7.60
C PRO A 182 -17.57 1.56 -8.75
N VAL A 183 -17.81 1.19 -10.02
CA VAL A 183 -17.32 1.97 -11.17
C VAL A 183 -18.01 3.34 -11.26
N ALA A 184 -19.33 3.41 -11.05
CA ALA A 184 -20.04 4.68 -11.03
C ALA A 184 -19.61 5.57 -9.86
N ALA A 185 -19.37 4.98 -8.68
CA ALA A 185 -18.83 5.70 -7.54
C ALA A 185 -17.43 6.26 -7.84
N GLU A 186 -16.57 5.49 -8.50
CA GLU A 186 -15.23 5.92 -8.90
C GLU A 186 -15.29 7.10 -9.88
N LEU A 187 -16.09 6.97 -10.95
CA LEU A 187 -16.30 8.06 -11.91
C LEU A 187 -16.88 9.30 -11.23
N GLY A 188 -17.78 9.12 -10.27
CA GLY A 188 -18.30 10.18 -9.43
C GLY A 188 -17.18 10.87 -8.64
N VAL A 189 -16.38 10.11 -7.89
CA VAL A 189 -15.26 10.62 -7.08
C VAL A 189 -14.23 11.37 -7.92
N LEU A 190 -13.90 10.86 -9.11
CA LEU A 190 -12.97 11.51 -10.04
C LEU A 190 -13.52 12.82 -10.63
N ALA A 191 -14.85 12.96 -10.71
CA ALA A 191 -15.52 14.16 -11.18
C ALA A 191 -15.77 15.20 -10.08
N LEU A 192 -15.57 14.84 -8.80
CA LEU A 192 -15.76 15.79 -7.69
C LEU A 192 -14.70 16.90 -7.73
N PRO A 193 -15.07 18.14 -7.33
CA PRO A 193 -14.13 19.25 -7.24
C PRO A 193 -13.08 19.04 -6.13
N ALA A 194 -12.23 20.02 -5.86
CA ALA A 194 -11.49 20.09 -4.60
C ALA A 194 -12.44 20.18 -3.38
N SER A 195 -11.96 19.92 -2.17
CA SER A 195 -12.71 20.05 -0.91
C SER A 195 -13.42 21.40 -0.79
N SER A 196 -14.50 21.47 0.00
CA SER A 196 -15.24 22.72 0.19
C SER A 196 -14.31 23.87 0.63
N PRO A 197 -14.55 25.12 0.18
CA PRO A 197 -13.71 26.26 0.57
C PRO A 197 -13.54 26.36 2.08
N GLY A 198 -12.29 26.51 2.53
CA GLY A 198 -11.92 26.60 3.94
C GLY A 198 -12.02 25.28 4.74
N ALA A 199 -12.30 24.13 4.12
CA ALA A 199 -12.36 22.84 4.83
C ALA A 199 -11.06 22.51 5.56
N ALA A 200 -9.92 22.69 4.88
CA ALA A 200 -8.60 22.46 5.46
C ALA A 200 -8.32 23.39 6.65
N ASP A 201 -8.69 24.67 6.57
CA ASP A 201 -8.50 25.63 7.66
C ASP A 201 -9.38 25.31 8.87
N ARG A 202 -10.65 24.93 8.63
CA ARG A 202 -11.56 24.48 9.68
C ARG A 202 -11.04 23.25 10.39
N LEU A 203 -10.61 22.23 9.63
CA LEU A 203 -10.06 21.01 10.19
C LEU A 203 -8.75 21.28 10.96
N ARG A 204 -7.86 22.13 10.43
CA ARG A 204 -6.64 22.56 11.13
C ARG A 204 -6.97 23.26 12.46
N THR A 205 -7.99 24.10 12.47
CA THR A 205 -8.47 24.77 13.69
C THR A 205 -9.06 23.77 14.68
N ALA A 206 -9.86 22.80 14.21
CA ALA A 206 -10.42 21.74 15.04
C ALA A 206 -9.32 20.85 15.68
N MET A 207 -8.23 20.62 14.96
CA MET A 207 -7.07 19.87 15.44
C MET A 207 -6.02 20.72 16.18
N ALA A 208 -6.30 22.00 16.49
CA ALA A 208 -5.33 22.86 17.17
C ALA A 208 -4.92 22.36 18.57
N GLY A 209 -5.80 21.56 19.20
CA GLY A 209 -5.53 20.90 20.49
C GLY A 209 -5.07 19.44 20.39
N ALA A 210 -4.84 18.91 19.17
CA ALA A 210 -4.39 17.54 18.98
C ALA A 210 -2.97 17.33 19.54
N ASP A 211 -2.66 16.11 19.98
CA ASP A 211 -1.33 15.71 20.47
C ASP A 211 -0.39 15.20 19.35
N PHE A 212 -0.70 15.51 18.10
CA PHE A 212 0.18 15.37 16.92
C PHE A 212 0.14 16.65 16.09
N THR A 213 1.05 16.81 15.11
CA THR A 213 1.12 18.03 14.28
C THR A 213 0.38 17.83 12.95
N PRO A 214 -0.81 18.45 12.73
CA PRO A 214 -1.47 18.43 11.43
C PRO A 214 -0.54 18.82 10.28
N ARG A 215 -0.40 17.92 9.31
CA ARG A 215 0.50 18.10 8.16
C ARG A 215 -0.20 18.90 7.04
N ALA A 216 0.29 20.11 6.78
CA ALA A 216 -0.27 20.99 5.76
C ALA A 216 -0.22 20.39 4.35
N ASP A 217 0.86 19.67 4.01
CA ASP A 217 1.02 18.97 2.74
C ASP A 217 0.04 17.80 2.55
N ALA A 218 -0.40 17.16 3.65
CA ALA A 218 -1.46 16.16 3.61
C ALA A 218 -2.82 16.82 3.30
N LEU A 219 -3.14 17.93 3.97
CA LEU A 219 -4.38 18.69 3.74
C LEU A 219 -4.44 19.30 2.33
N ALA A 220 -3.30 19.78 1.82
CA ALA A 220 -3.19 20.35 0.48
C ALA A 220 -3.56 19.36 -0.63
N LEU A 221 -3.57 18.04 -0.38
CA LEU A 221 -4.08 17.05 -1.34
C LEU A 221 -5.57 17.25 -1.63
N PHE A 222 -6.32 17.71 -0.64
CA PHE A 222 -7.76 17.87 -0.75
C PHE A 222 -8.17 19.22 -1.36
N GLU A 223 -7.34 20.24 -1.19
CA GLU A 223 -7.51 21.59 -1.74
C GLU A 223 -7.31 21.66 -3.26
N ARG A 224 -6.67 20.65 -3.86
CA ARG A 224 -6.43 20.55 -5.30
C ARG A 224 -7.45 19.66 -5.98
N SER A 225 -7.89 20.03 -7.17
CA SER A 225 -8.59 19.13 -8.08
C SER A 225 -7.70 17.95 -8.52
N GLN A 226 -8.33 16.92 -9.10
CA GLN A 226 -7.59 15.77 -9.62
C GLN A 226 -6.65 16.18 -10.79
N SER A 227 -7.11 17.09 -11.65
CA SER A 227 -6.33 17.56 -12.80
C SER A 227 -5.11 18.40 -12.37
N GLU A 228 -5.24 19.21 -11.32
CA GLU A 228 -4.09 19.91 -10.71
C GLU A 228 -3.09 18.93 -10.12
N SER A 229 -3.57 17.88 -9.45
CA SER A 229 -2.72 16.85 -8.87
C SER A 229 -1.87 16.15 -9.96
N TRP A 230 -2.42 15.91 -11.15
CA TRP A 230 -1.71 15.30 -12.27
C TRP A 230 -0.61 16.19 -12.86
N ARG A 231 -0.73 17.51 -12.77
CA ARG A 231 0.25 18.46 -13.35
C ARG A 231 1.54 18.57 -12.56
N LEU A 232 1.59 18.07 -11.34
CA LEU A 232 2.70 18.29 -10.41
C LEU A 232 3.87 17.33 -10.59
N TYR A 233 3.78 16.37 -11.51
CA TYR A 233 4.69 15.24 -11.54
C TYR A 233 5.18 14.88 -12.94
N SER A 234 6.38 14.33 -12.98
CA SER A 234 7.02 13.86 -14.21
C SER A 234 6.60 12.44 -14.53
N ILE A 235 5.72 12.28 -15.53
CA ILE A 235 5.33 10.97 -16.07
C ILE A 235 6.57 10.14 -16.45
N THR A 236 7.58 10.79 -17.03
CA THR A 236 8.80 10.12 -17.49
C THR A 236 9.58 9.48 -16.33
N GLU A 237 9.78 10.19 -15.22
CA GLU A 237 10.52 9.66 -14.07
C GLU A 237 9.78 8.47 -13.44
N VAL A 238 8.46 8.59 -13.29
CA VAL A 238 7.63 7.52 -12.73
C VAL A 238 7.62 6.29 -13.64
N LEU A 239 7.50 6.47 -14.95
CA LEU A 239 7.56 5.37 -15.92
C LEU A 239 8.92 4.68 -15.93
N LEU A 240 10.03 5.43 -15.88
CA LEU A 240 11.37 4.84 -15.87
C LEU A 240 11.62 3.99 -14.61
N LEU A 241 11.11 4.41 -13.46
CA LEU A 241 11.18 3.62 -12.22
C LEU A 241 10.32 2.36 -12.31
N ILE A 242 9.10 2.47 -12.81
CA ILE A 242 8.11 1.39 -12.78
C ILE A 242 8.32 0.36 -13.91
N ALA A 243 8.82 0.77 -15.07
CA ALA A 243 9.01 -0.09 -16.23
C ALA A 243 9.73 -1.42 -15.93
N PRO A 244 10.90 -1.45 -15.25
CA PRO A 244 11.56 -2.72 -14.93
C PRO A 244 10.71 -3.61 -14.02
N ILE A 245 10.01 -3.04 -13.04
CA ILE A 245 9.11 -3.78 -12.15
C ILE A 245 7.96 -4.37 -12.95
N LEU A 246 7.33 -3.55 -13.81
CA LEU A 246 6.21 -3.94 -14.67
C LEU A 246 6.59 -5.12 -15.58
N VAL A 247 7.76 -5.04 -16.23
CA VAL A 247 8.28 -6.13 -17.07
C VAL A 247 8.44 -7.42 -16.27
N VAL A 248 9.06 -7.34 -15.08
CA VAL A 248 9.28 -8.52 -14.23
C VAL A 248 7.95 -9.13 -13.76
N VAL A 249 6.99 -8.32 -13.28
CA VAL A 249 5.72 -8.86 -12.77
C VAL A 249 4.82 -9.39 -13.89
N VAL A 250 4.75 -8.72 -15.06
CA VAL A 250 3.91 -9.16 -16.18
C VAL A 250 4.51 -10.40 -16.86
N THR A 251 5.80 -10.37 -17.20
CA THR A 251 6.45 -11.54 -17.81
C THR A 251 6.51 -12.70 -16.81
N GLY A 252 6.85 -12.42 -15.54
CA GLY A 252 6.79 -13.40 -14.47
C GLY A 252 5.41 -14.03 -14.36
N PHE A 253 4.34 -13.24 -14.40
CA PHE A 253 2.97 -13.74 -14.36
C PHE A 253 2.62 -14.57 -15.59
N LEU A 254 2.91 -14.08 -16.80
CA LEU A 254 2.57 -14.76 -18.05
C LEU A 254 3.31 -16.10 -18.22
N LEU A 255 4.53 -16.21 -17.67
CA LEU A 255 5.28 -17.47 -17.60
C LEU A 255 4.65 -18.48 -16.63
N GLN A 256 3.89 -18.02 -15.64
CA GLN A 256 3.08 -18.87 -14.77
C GLN A 256 1.74 -19.22 -15.42
N ARG A 257 1.05 -18.22 -15.99
CA ARG A 257 -0.32 -18.31 -16.50
C ARG A 257 -0.51 -17.44 -17.72
N ARG A 258 -0.94 -18.05 -18.83
CA ARG A 258 -1.32 -17.34 -20.07
C ARG A 258 -2.73 -16.73 -19.97
N ASP A 259 -3.00 -15.98 -18.91
CA ASP A 259 -4.27 -15.29 -18.65
C ASP A 259 -4.06 -13.78 -18.76
N VAL A 260 -4.43 -13.23 -19.92
CA VAL A 260 -4.23 -11.81 -20.26
C VAL A 260 -5.06 -10.90 -19.37
N LEU A 261 -6.28 -11.32 -18.97
CA LEU A 261 -7.14 -10.51 -18.10
C LEU A 261 -6.54 -10.40 -16.70
N ALA A 262 -6.03 -11.51 -16.17
CA ALA A 262 -5.34 -11.50 -14.89
C ALA A 262 -4.02 -10.73 -14.95
N ALA A 263 -3.27 -10.82 -16.05
CA ALA A 263 -2.07 -10.00 -16.27
C ALA A 263 -2.41 -8.50 -16.32
N ALA A 264 -3.54 -8.12 -16.92
CA ALA A 264 -4.01 -6.74 -16.92
C ALA A 264 -4.33 -6.25 -15.50
N ALA A 265 -4.95 -7.07 -14.64
CA ALA A 265 -5.17 -6.72 -13.24
C ALA A 265 -3.86 -6.59 -12.43
N VAL A 266 -2.84 -7.38 -12.77
CA VAL A 266 -1.48 -7.23 -12.21
C VAL A 266 -0.85 -5.92 -12.65
N ALA A 267 -0.98 -5.56 -13.92
CA ALA A 267 -0.36 -4.39 -14.53
C ALA A 267 -1.12 -3.07 -14.24
N ALA A 268 -2.38 -3.12 -13.83
CA ALA A 268 -3.24 -1.94 -13.66
C ALA A 268 -2.62 -0.82 -12.79
N PRO A 269 -1.91 -1.10 -11.68
CA PRO A 269 -1.26 -0.05 -10.90
C PRO A 269 -0.19 0.73 -11.69
N ALA A 270 0.40 0.18 -12.76
CA ALA A 270 1.35 0.92 -13.60
C ALA A 270 0.69 2.09 -14.34
N LEU A 271 -0.63 2.07 -14.53
CA LEU A 271 -1.35 3.21 -15.12
C LEU A 271 -1.36 4.43 -14.18
N LEU A 272 -1.11 4.24 -12.88
CA LEU A 272 -0.92 5.34 -11.94
C LEU A 272 0.35 6.16 -12.24
N ALA A 273 1.28 5.62 -13.04
CA ALA A 273 2.42 6.39 -13.54
C ALA A 273 1.99 7.64 -14.35
N PHE A 274 0.84 7.56 -15.03
CA PHE A 274 0.27 8.69 -15.76
C PHE A 274 -0.52 9.65 -14.87
N ALA A 275 -0.91 9.22 -13.66
CA ALA A 275 -1.51 10.08 -12.65
C ALA A 275 -0.46 10.81 -11.81
N GLY A 276 0.83 10.57 -12.05
CA GLY A 276 1.96 11.34 -11.54
C GLY A 276 2.28 11.17 -10.05
N TRP A 277 1.36 10.62 -9.29
CA TRP A 277 1.46 10.56 -7.84
C TRP A 277 2.60 9.61 -7.41
N ASP A 278 3.28 9.84 -6.28
CA ASP A 278 4.15 8.90 -5.54
C ASP A 278 4.72 7.68 -6.31
N TRP A 279 5.85 7.92 -6.96
CA TRP A 279 6.59 6.99 -7.79
C TRP A 279 6.88 5.60 -7.17
N ALA A 280 7.33 5.53 -5.92
CA ALA A 280 7.77 4.28 -5.34
C ALA A 280 6.61 3.38 -4.88
N ARG A 281 5.52 4.02 -4.42
CA ARG A 281 4.29 3.34 -3.98
C ARG A 281 3.69 2.44 -5.06
N TRP A 282 3.68 2.87 -6.33
CA TRP A 282 3.15 2.06 -7.44
C TRP A 282 3.92 0.78 -7.70
N GLY A 283 5.25 0.82 -7.52
CA GLY A 283 6.09 -0.37 -7.61
C GLY A 283 5.65 -1.44 -6.60
N PHE A 284 5.37 -1.04 -5.36
CA PHE A 284 4.86 -1.96 -4.34
C PHE A 284 3.46 -2.47 -4.63
N LEU A 285 2.56 -1.63 -5.16
CA LEU A 285 1.21 -2.05 -5.54
C LEU A 285 1.22 -3.03 -6.71
N LEU A 286 2.13 -2.88 -7.68
CA LEU A 286 2.35 -3.87 -8.75
C LEU A 286 2.77 -5.23 -8.20
N VAL A 287 3.77 -5.24 -7.31
CA VAL A 287 4.27 -6.48 -6.68
C VAL A 287 3.19 -7.13 -5.80
N THR A 288 2.39 -6.32 -5.12
CA THR A 288 1.27 -6.78 -4.29
C THR A 288 0.15 -7.37 -5.15
N ASN A 289 -0.28 -6.69 -6.21
CA ASN A 289 -1.26 -7.23 -7.15
C ASN A 289 -0.76 -8.52 -7.83
N PHE A 290 0.51 -8.58 -8.21
CA PHE A 290 1.14 -9.81 -8.71
C PHE A 290 0.97 -10.98 -7.73
N ALA A 291 1.34 -10.80 -6.46
CA ALA A 291 1.20 -11.83 -5.45
C ALA A 291 -0.27 -12.22 -5.19
N VAL A 292 -1.17 -11.24 -5.07
CA VAL A 292 -2.60 -11.47 -4.83
C VAL A 292 -3.23 -12.25 -5.99
N VAL A 293 -2.99 -11.85 -7.24
CA VAL A 293 -3.55 -12.52 -8.42
C VAL A 293 -2.99 -13.94 -8.58
N LEU A 294 -1.71 -14.17 -8.23
CA LEU A 294 -1.16 -15.53 -8.17
C LEU A 294 -1.92 -16.40 -7.14
N LEU A 295 -2.11 -15.89 -5.92
CA LEU A 295 -2.81 -16.59 -4.82
C LEU A 295 -4.28 -16.90 -5.14
N LEU A 296 -4.95 -16.06 -5.94
CA LEU A 296 -6.35 -16.22 -6.31
C LEU A 296 -6.60 -17.22 -7.45
N GLY A 297 -5.55 -17.71 -8.13
CA GLY A 297 -5.71 -18.74 -9.17
C GLY A 297 -5.28 -20.13 -8.73
N PRO A 298 -5.32 -21.12 -9.64
CA PRO A 298 -4.99 -22.50 -9.31
C PRO A 298 -3.50 -22.68 -8.98
N ALA A 299 -3.20 -23.30 -7.84
CA ALA A 299 -1.81 -23.50 -7.40
C ALA A 299 -1.00 -24.45 -8.28
N ARG A 300 -1.68 -25.40 -8.95
CA ARG A 300 -1.05 -26.37 -9.85
C ARG A 300 -0.37 -25.71 -11.06
N ASP A 301 -0.76 -24.48 -11.38
CA ASP A 301 -0.19 -23.73 -12.50
C ASP A 301 1.12 -23.03 -12.11
N LEU A 302 1.49 -23.02 -10.82
CA LEU A 302 2.68 -22.34 -10.33
C LEU A 302 3.95 -23.18 -10.56
N ARG A 303 4.81 -22.66 -11.42
CA ARG A 303 6.15 -23.14 -11.73
C ARG A 303 7.16 -22.47 -10.80
N PRO A 304 7.97 -23.24 -10.06
CA PRO A 304 8.88 -22.69 -9.05
C PRO A 304 9.99 -21.83 -9.67
N LEU A 305 10.55 -22.24 -10.82
CA LEU A 305 11.68 -21.53 -11.43
C LEU A 305 11.33 -20.10 -11.88
N PRO A 306 10.27 -19.84 -12.68
CA PRO A 306 9.93 -18.46 -13.05
C PRO A 306 9.52 -17.60 -11.83
N LEU A 307 8.93 -18.21 -10.79
CA LEU A 307 8.58 -17.49 -9.56
C LEU A 307 9.85 -17.07 -8.80
N ALA A 308 10.83 -17.97 -8.68
CA ALA A 308 12.12 -17.68 -8.06
C ALA A 308 12.89 -16.60 -8.83
N VAL A 309 12.94 -16.69 -10.16
CA VAL A 309 13.58 -15.68 -11.02
C VAL A 309 12.91 -14.32 -10.83
N ALA A 310 11.57 -14.25 -10.90
CA ALA A 310 10.85 -13.00 -10.67
C ALA A 310 11.12 -12.44 -9.27
N ALA A 311 11.12 -13.29 -8.22
CA ALA A 311 11.42 -12.85 -6.87
C ALA A 311 12.84 -12.31 -6.71
N VAL A 312 13.85 -12.97 -7.30
CA VAL A 312 15.25 -12.49 -7.27
C VAL A 312 15.38 -11.15 -7.98
N LEU A 313 14.79 -11.02 -9.17
CA LEU A 313 14.80 -9.76 -9.91
C LEU A 313 14.12 -8.64 -9.13
N LEU A 314 12.92 -8.88 -8.57
CA LEU A 314 12.22 -7.88 -7.75
C LEU A 314 13.00 -7.51 -6.48
N ALA A 315 13.68 -8.46 -5.84
CA ALA A 315 14.51 -8.20 -4.67
C ALA A 315 15.76 -7.37 -4.99
N SER A 316 16.22 -7.39 -6.25
CA SER A 316 17.39 -6.64 -6.72
C SER A 316 17.07 -5.21 -7.17
N LEU A 317 15.79 -4.87 -7.36
CA LEU A 317 15.38 -3.54 -7.79
C LEU A 317 15.38 -2.57 -6.59
N PRO A 318 15.91 -1.34 -6.76
CA PRO A 318 15.84 -0.32 -5.73
C PRO A 318 14.39 0.14 -5.57
N LEU A 319 13.78 -0.25 -4.47
CA LEU A 319 12.42 0.16 -4.09
C LEU A 319 12.51 0.99 -2.79
N PRO A 320 12.80 2.30 -2.89
CA PRO A 320 12.67 3.18 -1.75
C PRO A 320 11.21 3.20 -1.29
N TYR A 321 10.96 3.56 -0.05
CA TYR A 321 9.64 3.95 0.38
C TYR A 321 9.30 5.34 -0.14
N PHE A 322 8.01 5.67 -0.17
CA PHE A 322 7.53 6.91 -0.79
C PHE A 322 7.97 8.19 -0.09
N ASP A 323 8.31 8.10 1.19
CA ASP A 323 8.86 9.20 1.98
C ASP A 323 10.39 9.28 1.89
N ALA A 324 10.96 8.67 0.83
CA ALA A 324 12.39 8.53 0.58
C ALA A 324 13.15 7.73 1.65
N GLN A 325 12.46 7.07 2.58
CA GLN A 325 13.10 6.11 3.48
C GLN A 325 13.44 4.83 2.73
N HIS A 326 14.34 4.02 3.28
CA HIS A 326 14.68 2.72 2.72
C HIS A 326 14.35 1.61 3.71
N PRO A 327 14.04 0.38 3.22
CA PRO A 327 13.96 -0.79 4.08
C PRO A 327 15.24 -0.90 4.91
N ARG A 328 15.12 -1.17 6.21
CA ARG A 328 16.29 -1.29 7.08
C ARG A 328 17.25 -2.36 6.55
N GLU A 329 18.54 -2.05 6.56
CA GLU A 329 19.57 -2.98 6.10
C GLU A 329 19.63 -4.24 6.96
N LEU A 330 19.90 -5.37 6.30
CA LEU A 330 20.20 -6.64 6.97
C LEU A 330 21.70 -6.78 7.21
N ASN A 331 22.27 -5.82 7.93
CA ASN A 331 23.64 -5.91 8.40
C ASN A 331 23.62 -6.35 9.88
N TRP A 332 24.31 -7.44 10.21
CA TRP A 332 24.32 -7.98 11.58
C TRP A 332 24.75 -6.93 12.62
N ARG A 333 25.65 -6.00 12.24
CA ARG A 333 26.09 -4.89 13.11
C ARG A 333 24.97 -3.90 13.42
N VAL A 334 24.10 -3.66 12.44
CA VAL A 334 22.93 -2.77 12.60
C VAL A 334 21.87 -3.46 13.46
N VAL A 335 21.67 -4.76 13.25
CA VAL A 335 20.72 -5.56 14.05
C VAL A 335 21.11 -5.60 15.52
N SER A 336 22.40 -5.83 15.85
CA SER A 336 22.86 -5.84 17.25
C SER A 336 22.72 -4.47 17.90
N THR A 337 23.13 -3.41 17.21
CA THR A 337 23.01 -2.03 17.73
C THR A 337 21.55 -1.64 18.00
N PHE A 338 20.61 -2.06 17.13
CA PHE A 338 19.18 -1.82 17.32
C PHE A 338 18.64 -2.54 18.55
N ALA A 339 19.02 -3.81 18.76
CA ALA A 339 18.62 -4.55 19.94
C ALA A 339 19.12 -3.83 21.21
N ASP A 340 20.38 -3.44 21.24
CA ASP A 340 20.96 -2.74 22.39
C ASP A 340 20.20 -1.44 22.69
N GLN A 341 19.97 -0.58 21.69
CA GLN A 341 19.21 0.68 21.85
C GLN A 341 17.76 0.47 22.30
N ALA A 342 17.07 -0.52 21.74
CA ALA A 342 15.68 -0.80 22.09
C ALA A 342 15.51 -1.24 23.55
N PHE A 343 16.52 -1.91 24.12
CA PHE A 343 16.50 -2.40 25.50
C PHE A 343 17.20 -1.46 26.50
N SER A 344 18.04 -0.53 26.07
CA SER A 344 18.83 0.33 26.94
C SER A 344 18.28 1.75 27.15
N THR A 345 17.29 2.20 26.37
CA THR A 345 16.82 3.60 26.45
C THR A 345 15.76 3.79 27.55
N PRO A 346 15.98 4.65 28.57
CA PRO A 346 14.98 4.97 29.58
C PRO A 346 13.73 5.63 28.96
N ARG A 347 12.53 5.32 29.47
CA ARG A 347 11.19 5.71 28.95
C ARG A 347 10.91 7.21 28.71
N GLY A 348 11.86 8.11 28.92
CA GLY A 348 11.59 9.54 29.11
C GLY A 348 11.66 10.48 27.89
N LYS A 349 12.20 10.08 26.74
CA LYS A 349 12.30 10.98 25.57
C LYS A 349 12.03 10.23 24.26
N ARG A 350 10.76 10.06 23.90
CA ARG A 350 10.39 9.70 22.52
C ARG A 350 10.62 10.92 21.65
N THR A 351 11.72 10.92 20.89
CA THR A 351 11.70 11.60 19.60
C THR A 351 10.73 10.81 18.72
N VAL A 352 9.49 11.27 18.62
CA VAL A 352 8.63 10.84 17.51
C VAL A 352 9.46 11.12 16.27
N ASN A 353 9.69 10.08 15.45
CA ASN A 353 10.33 10.24 14.15
C ASN A 353 9.39 11.14 13.32
N THR A 354 9.53 12.45 13.49
CA THR A 354 9.10 13.41 12.50
C THR A 354 9.88 13.00 11.27
N ALA A 355 9.19 12.44 10.27
CA ALA A 355 9.75 12.34 8.94
C ALA A 355 10.45 13.67 8.65
N PRO A 356 11.67 13.67 8.07
CA PRO A 356 12.36 14.92 7.77
C PRO A 356 11.34 15.86 7.13
N PRO A 357 11.31 17.16 7.53
CA PRO A 357 10.42 18.13 6.91
C PRO A 357 10.49 17.87 5.41
N SER A 358 9.32 17.68 4.78
CA SER A 358 9.26 17.35 3.36
C SER A 358 10.29 18.23 2.68
N LEU A 359 11.25 17.63 1.97
CA LEU A 359 12.38 18.31 1.32
C LEU A 359 11.95 19.42 0.34
N CYS A 360 10.64 19.68 0.26
CA CYS A 360 9.99 20.68 -0.54
C CYS A 360 9.09 21.48 0.43
N THR A 361 9.53 22.69 0.79
CA THR A 361 8.60 23.77 1.14
C THR A 361 7.72 24.04 -0.07
N ALA A 362 6.43 24.34 0.14
CA ALA A 362 5.43 24.54 -0.92
C ALA A 362 5.79 25.65 -1.95
N SER A 363 6.87 26.39 -1.71
CA SER A 363 7.39 27.48 -2.53
C SER A 363 8.49 27.10 -3.52
N ASP A 364 9.05 25.88 -3.49
CA ASP A 364 10.17 25.51 -4.36
C ASP A 364 9.74 24.77 -5.65
N PRO A 365 10.33 25.11 -6.82
CA PRO A 365 10.04 24.47 -8.11
C PRO A 365 10.41 22.97 -8.10
N PRO A 366 9.88 22.15 -9.04
CA PRO A 366 9.66 20.72 -8.80
C PRO A 366 10.95 19.97 -8.44
N CYS A 367 10.90 19.33 -7.27
CA CYS A 367 11.92 18.48 -6.64
C CYS A 367 12.40 17.27 -7.50
N ALA A 368 11.87 17.08 -8.71
CA ALA A 368 12.31 16.10 -9.69
C ALA A 368 13.83 16.14 -9.95
N THR A 369 14.41 17.34 -10.04
CA THR A 369 15.83 17.51 -10.39
C THR A 369 16.81 17.15 -9.26
N THR A 370 16.42 17.32 -7.99
CA THR A 370 17.28 17.05 -6.83
C THR A 370 17.39 15.56 -6.55
N PHE A 371 16.29 14.81 -6.70
CA PHE A 371 16.28 13.36 -6.49
C PHE A 371 16.84 12.60 -7.69
N SER A 372 16.58 13.02 -8.93
CA SER A 372 17.24 12.47 -10.12
C SER A 372 18.77 12.59 -10.04
N ARG A 373 19.31 13.63 -9.38
CA ARG A 373 20.76 13.73 -9.05
C ARG A 373 21.22 12.78 -7.95
N ALA A 374 20.36 12.45 -6.98
CA ALA A 374 20.67 11.50 -5.91
C ALA A 374 20.69 10.05 -6.40
N ILE A 375 19.83 9.68 -7.34
CA ILE A 375 19.88 8.36 -8.01
C ILE A 375 21.06 8.28 -9.00
N ALA A 376 21.35 9.37 -9.72
CA ALA A 376 22.44 9.39 -10.70
C ALA A 376 23.85 9.41 -10.08
N ARG A 377 23.97 9.63 -8.76
CA ARG A 377 25.23 9.53 -8.02
C ARG A 377 25.18 8.28 -7.14
N PRO A 378 25.64 7.10 -7.60
CA PRO A 378 25.92 6.01 -6.68
C PRO A 378 26.84 6.56 -5.59
N SER A 379 26.48 6.35 -4.32
CA SER A 379 27.38 6.65 -3.21
C SER A 379 28.72 5.98 -3.53
N PRO A 380 29.85 6.69 -3.44
CA PRO A 380 31.14 6.04 -3.59
C PRO A 380 31.20 4.92 -2.55
N LEU A 381 31.38 3.69 -3.03
CA LEU A 381 31.67 2.55 -2.16
C LEU A 381 32.80 2.98 -1.22
N PRO A 382 32.72 2.68 0.10
CA PRO A 382 33.82 2.96 0.99
C PRO A 382 35.06 2.28 0.42
N SER A 383 36.08 3.08 0.12
CA SER A 383 37.39 2.58 -0.26
C SER A 383 37.87 1.64 0.83
N VAL A 384 38.04 0.37 0.50
CA VAL A 384 38.71 -0.58 1.37
C VAL A 384 40.18 -0.13 1.43
N ALA A 385 40.58 0.39 2.59
CA ALA A 385 41.99 0.56 2.96
C ALA A 385 42.44 -0.66 3.77
#